data_AF-A0A7C2A5R6-F1
#
_entry.id   AF-A0A7C2A5R6-F1
#
_cell.length_a   1.000
_cell.length_b   1.000
_cell.length_c   1.000
_cell.angle_alpha   90.00
_cell.angle_beta   90.00
_cell.angle_gamma   90.00
#
_symmetry.space_group_name_H-M   'P 1'
#
loop_
_entity.id
_entity.type
_entity.pdbx_description
1 polymer ?
#
loop_
_entity_poly.entity_id
_entity_poly.type
_entity_poly.pdbx_seq_one_letter_code
_entity_poly.pdbx_strand_id
1 'polypeptide(L)'
;MSVVAMNDQPIDATWFREGRWLTEFVTPDAMEVEELYKELVAGIDDKIERITAIHEWVGREVKYKPFIKSTLIIEGRMSTNRDCWLRPSITRRVKIGNCANKAFLVVSLLRQEISPGDVHVVLG
;
A
#
# COMPACT_ATOMS: atom_id res chain seq x y z
N MET A 1 -34.69 0.28 6.23
CA MET A 1 -33.32 -0.26 6.41
C MET A 1 -32.37 0.67 5.67
N SER A 2 -31.60 1.49 6.38
CA SER A 2 -30.63 2.39 5.75
C SER A 2 -29.41 1.58 5.33
N VAL A 3 -29.25 1.36 4.03
CA VAL A 3 -27.99 0.90 3.46
C VAL A 3 -27.00 2.04 3.66
N VAL A 4 -26.01 1.86 4.52
CA VAL A 4 -24.85 2.75 4.54
C VAL A 4 -24.08 2.44 3.27
N ALA A 5 -24.26 3.27 2.25
CA ALA A 5 -23.49 3.19 1.03
C ALA A 5 -22.04 3.57 1.37
N MET A 6 -21.27 2.56 1.74
CA MET A 6 -19.83 2.62 1.85
C MET A 6 -19.28 2.57 0.42
N ASN A 7 -19.38 3.70 -0.29
CA ASN A 7 -18.58 3.91 -1.49
C ASN A 7 -17.15 4.16 -1.00
N ASP A 8 -16.47 3.07 -0.65
CA ASP A 8 -15.28 3.04 0.21
C ASP A 8 -13.99 3.43 -0.50
N GLN A 9 -14.07 3.68 -1.79
CA GLN A 9 -13.00 4.30 -2.54
C GLN A 9 -13.60 5.52 -3.23
N PRO A 10 -13.07 6.73 -2.97
CA PRO A 10 -13.62 7.97 -3.54
C PRO A 10 -13.36 8.11 -5.04
N ILE A 11 -12.80 7.07 -5.68
CA ILE A 11 -12.38 7.06 -7.08
C ILE A 11 -12.67 5.69 -7.68
N ASP A 12 -13.29 5.71 -8.85
CA ASP A 12 -13.34 4.58 -9.76
C ASP A 12 -11.93 4.34 -10.32
N ALA A 13 -11.56 3.08 -10.58
CA ALA A 13 -10.23 2.70 -11.06
C ALA A 13 -9.86 3.34 -12.41
N THR A 14 -10.75 4.10 -13.04
CA THR A 14 -10.59 4.81 -14.30
C THR A 14 -10.06 6.25 -14.17
N TRP A 15 -9.87 6.78 -12.95
CA TRP A 15 -9.36 8.14 -12.72
C TRP A 15 -7.82 8.20 -12.70
N PHE A 16 -7.20 8.15 -13.88
CA PHE A 16 -5.74 8.15 -14.04
C PHE A 16 -5.12 9.55 -14.17
N ARG A 17 -4.83 10.18 -13.03
CA ARG A 17 -3.75 11.15 -12.77
C ARG A 17 -3.29 10.91 -11.32
N GLU A 18 -2.20 11.51 -10.81
CA GLU A 18 -1.93 11.53 -9.36
C GLU A 18 -3.11 12.20 -8.64
N GLY A 19 -4.15 11.42 -8.35
CA GLY A 19 -5.27 11.87 -7.56
C GLY A 19 -4.72 12.12 -6.17
N ARG A 20 -5.06 13.27 -5.59
CA ARG A 20 -4.76 13.62 -4.19
C ARG A 20 -4.94 12.44 -3.22
N TRP A 21 -5.94 11.59 -3.49
CA TRP A 21 -6.26 10.38 -2.76
C TRP A 21 -5.25 9.22 -2.89
N LEU A 22 -4.58 9.03 -4.03
CA LEU A 22 -3.53 8.01 -4.17
C LEU A 22 -2.34 8.33 -3.27
N THR A 23 -2.01 9.61 -3.14
CA THR A 23 -0.97 10.08 -2.22
C THR A 23 -1.33 9.76 -0.76
N GLU A 24 -2.60 9.73 -0.39
CA GLU A 24 -3.04 9.39 0.98
C GLU A 24 -2.84 7.91 1.33
N PHE A 25 -2.77 7.01 0.33
CA PHE A 25 -2.39 5.62 0.56
C PHE A 25 -0.87 5.43 0.65
N VAL A 26 -0.06 6.41 0.22
CA VAL A 26 1.40 6.35 0.31
C VAL A 26 1.83 7.03 1.60
N THR A 27 2.13 6.23 2.62
CA THR A 27 2.39 6.69 3.99
C THR A 27 3.81 6.30 4.44
N PRO A 28 4.86 7.00 3.95
CA PRO A 28 6.24 6.71 4.37
C PRO A 28 6.45 6.98 5.87
N ASP A 29 5.73 7.95 6.42
CA ASP A 29 5.75 8.38 7.83
C ASP A 29 5.03 7.40 8.78
N ALA A 30 4.41 6.34 8.27
CA ALA A 30 3.84 5.31 9.13
C ALA A 30 4.98 4.55 9.83
N MET A 31 4.94 4.47 11.16
CA MET A 31 5.96 3.81 11.97
C MET A 31 6.28 2.39 11.48
N GLU A 32 5.25 1.62 11.11
CA GLU A 32 5.45 0.26 10.60
C GLU A 32 6.13 0.21 9.23
N VAL A 33 6.06 1.28 8.43
CA VAL A 33 6.79 1.37 7.16
C VAL A 33 8.24 1.73 7.42
N GLU A 34 8.51 2.67 8.32
CA GLU A 34 9.87 3.05 8.69
C GLU A 34 10.65 1.89 9.32
N GLU A 35 10.01 1.13 10.21
CA GLU A 35 10.58 -0.07 10.81
C GLU A 35 10.93 -1.11 9.75
N LEU A 36 10.00 -1.40 8.82
CA LEU A 36 10.26 -2.32 7.73
C LEU A 36 11.44 -1.86 6.90
N TYR A 37 11.46 -0.57 6.52
CA TYR A 37 12.57 -0.02 5.77
C TYR A 37 13.91 -0.25 6.48
N LYS A 38 14.01 0.09 7.78
CA LYS A 38 15.21 -0.14 8.59
C LYS A 38 15.62 -1.62 8.61
N GLU A 39 14.66 -2.54 8.72
CA GLU A 39 14.91 -3.98 8.66
C GLU A 39 15.48 -4.42 7.30
N LEU A 40 14.92 -3.90 6.19
CA LEU A 40 15.31 -4.29 4.83
C LEU A 40 16.68 -3.77 4.42
N VAL A 41 17.08 -2.62 4.94
CA VAL A 41 18.31 -1.94 4.51
C VAL A 41 19.45 -2.04 5.51
N ALA A 42 19.24 -2.75 6.62
CA ALA A 42 20.24 -2.92 7.65
C ALA A 42 21.54 -3.51 7.07
N GLY A 43 22.63 -2.74 7.16
CA GLY A 43 23.96 -3.15 6.66
C GLY A 43 24.16 -2.99 5.16
N ILE A 44 23.27 -2.30 4.43
CA ILE A 44 23.40 -2.02 2.99
C ILE A 44 23.74 -0.54 2.77
N ASP A 45 24.98 -0.26 2.38
CA ASP A 45 25.47 1.11 2.20
C ASP A 45 25.11 1.70 0.83
N ASP A 46 24.95 0.87 -0.20
CA ASP A 46 24.61 1.33 -1.54
C ASP A 46 23.11 1.58 -1.73
N LYS A 47 22.77 2.73 -2.31
CA LYS A 47 21.38 3.14 -2.54
C LYS A 47 20.65 2.22 -3.51
N ILE A 48 21.31 1.78 -4.59
CA ILE A 48 20.71 0.90 -5.59
C ILE A 48 20.46 -0.49 -5.01
N GLU A 49 21.37 -1.00 -4.19
CA GLU A 49 21.18 -2.25 -3.46
C GLU A 49 20.00 -2.16 -2.47
N ARG A 50 19.85 -1.05 -1.73
CA ARG A 50 18.68 -0.83 -0.85
C ARG A 50 17.36 -0.82 -1.62
N ILE A 51 17.32 -0.09 -2.75
CA ILE A 51 16.14 -0.05 -3.63
C ILE A 51 15.80 -1.46 -4.15
N THR A 52 16.82 -2.23 -4.54
CA THR A 52 16.66 -3.60 -5.02
C THR A 52 16.09 -4.49 -3.91
N ALA A 53 16.66 -4.43 -2.70
CA ALA A 53 16.17 -5.18 -1.55
C ALA A 53 14.70 -4.88 -1.22
N ILE A 54 14.29 -3.60 -1.27
CA ILE A 54 12.90 -3.18 -1.09
C ILE A 54 11.99 -3.82 -2.16
N HIS A 55 12.36 -3.69 -3.43
CA HIS A 55 11.57 -4.19 -4.54
C HIS A 55 11.43 -5.71 -4.50
N GLU A 56 12.53 -6.43 -4.28
CA GLU A 56 12.56 -7.89 -4.17
C GLU A 56 11.74 -8.39 -2.99
N TRP A 57 11.86 -7.75 -1.82
CA TRP A 57 11.10 -8.15 -0.64
C TRP A 57 9.60 -8.00 -0.89
N VAL A 58 9.13 -6.87 -1.43
CA VAL A 58 7.68 -6.73 -1.73
C VAL A 58 7.25 -7.70 -2.83
N GLY A 59 8.10 -7.94 -3.83
CA GLY A 59 7.90 -8.94 -4.87
C GLY A 59 7.65 -10.33 -4.30
N ARG A 60 8.54 -10.78 -3.40
CA ARG A 60 8.58 -12.12 -2.81
C ARG A 60 7.58 -12.32 -1.68
N GLU A 61 7.50 -11.38 -0.73
CA GLU A 61 6.78 -11.56 0.52
C GLU A 61 5.31 -11.18 0.43
N VAL A 62 4.94 -10.26 -0.47
CA VAL A 62 3.53 -9.86 -0.63
C VAL A 62 2.88 -10.68 -1.73
N LYS A 63 2.04 -11.64 -1.33
CA LYS A 63 1.30 -12.49 -2.25
C LYS A 63 0.31 -11.67 -3.06
N TYR A 64 0.37 -11.82 -4.38
CA TYR A 64 -0.56 -11.17 -5.27
C TYR A 64 -1.96 -11.79 -5.17
N LYS A 65 -2.98 -10.94 -5.05
CA LYS A 65 -4.38 -11.33 -5.16
C LYS A 65 -5.14 -10.22 -5.91
N PRO A 66 -5.80 -10.51 -7.05
CA PRO A 66 -6.43 -9.49 -7.88
C PRO A 66 -7.47 -8.65 -7.13
N PHE A 67 -8.30 -9.31 -6.30
CA PHE A 67 -9.37 -8.66 -5.55
C PHE A 67 -9.17 -8.85 -4.05
N ILE A 68 -9.02 -7.74 -3.33
CA ILE A 68 -8.87 -7.77 -1.88
C ILE A 68 -10.23 -7.54 -1.24
N LYS A 69 -10.69 -8.53 -0.49
CA LYS A 69 -11.93 -8.43 0.28
C LYS A 69 -11.58 -8.09 1.72
N SER A 70 -12.17 -7.03 2.26
CA SER A 70 -12.12 -6.71 3.69
C SER A 70 -13.50 -6.84 4.31
N THR A 71 -13.54 -7.34 5.53
CA THR A 71 -14.77 -7.42 6.31
C THR A 71 -14.56 -6.66 7.61
N LEU A 72 -15.40 -5.66 7.85
CA LEU A 72 -15.47 -4.92 9.11
C LEU A 72 -16.59 -5.51 9.95
N ILE A 73 -16.26 -5.90 11.18
CA ILE A 73 -17.24 -6.41 12.15
C ILE A 73 -17.22 -5.48 13.36
N ILE A 74 -18.34 -4.81 13.64
CA ILE A 74 -18.53 -3.91 14.80
C ILE A 74 -19.83 -4.30 15.48
N GLU A 75 -19.79 -4.66 16.76
CA GLU A 75 -20.98 -4.93 17.58
C GLU A 75 -21.99 -5.90 16.92
N GLY A 76 -21.48 -6.98 16.31
CA GLY A 76 -22.31 -7.98 15.63
C GLY A 76 -22.85 -7.57 14.25
N ARG A 77 -22.55 -6.35 13.79
CA ARG A 77 -22.82 -5.91 12.41
C ARG A 77 -21.61 -6.17 11.54
N MET A 78 -21.85 -6.70 10.35
CA MET A 78 -20.83 -7.02 9.37
C MET A 78 -21.03 -6.18 8.11
N SER A 79 -19.95 -5.53 7.66
CA SER A 79 -19.86 -4.90 6.34
C SER A 79 -18.69 -5.52 5.59
N THR A 80 -18.89 -5.81 4.29
CA THR A 80 -17.86 -6.42 3.45
C THR A 80 -17.62 -5.57 2.22
N ASN A 81 -16.36 -5.20 2.00
CA ASN A 81 -15.92 -4.56 0.78
C ASN A 81 -15.26 -5.61 -0.14
N ARG A 82 -15.60 -5.56 -1.43
CA ARG A 82 -15.27 -6.60 -2.42
C ARG A 82 -13.94 -6.36 -3.14
N ASP A 83 -13.49 -5.12 -3.20
CA ASP A 83 -12.15 -4.76 -3.69
C ASP A 83 -11.68 -3.49 -2.98
N CYS A 84 -10.70 -3.63 -2.09
CA CYS A 84 -10.24 -2.53 -1.26
C CYS A 84 -8.72 -2.32 -1.36
N TRP A 85 -8.34 -1.06 -1.27
CA TRP A 85 -6.96 -0.66 -1.11
C TRP A 85 -6.61 -0.61 0.36
N LEU A 86 -5.60 -1.40 0.73
CA LEU A 86 -5.04 -1.42 2.05
C LEU A 86 -3.98 -0.31 2.18
N ARG A 87 -3.88 0.26 3.38
CA ARG A 87 -2.72 1.09 3.72
C ARG A 87 -1.45 0.22 3.76
N PRO A 88 -0.27 0.77 3.45
CA PRO A 88 1.02 0.08 3.47
C PRO A 88 1.28 -0.68 4.78
N SER A 89 0.96 -0.10 5.94
CA SER A 89 1.10 -0.76 7.25
C SER A 89 0.28 -2.04 7.36
N ILE A 90 -0.95 -2.03 6.81
CA ILE A 90 -1.81 -3.22 6.74
C ILE A 90 -1.22 -4.22 5.74
N THR A 91 -0.77 -3.78 4.56
CA THR A 91 -0.16 -4.65 3.54
C THR A 91 1.09 -5.35 4.07
N ARG A 92 1.98 -4.64 4.80
CA ARG A 92 3.13 -5.23 5.51
C ARG A 92 2.67 -6.37 6.42
N ARG A 93 1.62 -6.13 7.20
CA ARG A 93 1.12 -7.08 8.21
C ARG A 93 0.47 -8.32 7.59
N VAL A 94 -0.42 -8.13 6.62
CA VAL A 94 -1.21 -9.24 6.06
C VAL A 94 -0.51 -9.95 4.92
N LYS A 95 0.54 -9.34 4.33
CA LYS A 95 1.35 -9.89 3.24
C LYS A 95 0.56 -10.38 2.02
N ILE A 96 -0.59 -9.75 1.77
CA ILE A 96 -1.45 -10.00 0.62
C ILE A 96 -1.87 -8.65 0.04
N GLY A 97 -1.83 -8.52 -1.29
CA GLY A 97 -2.21 -7.28 -1.95
C GLY A 97 -2.46 -7.43 -3.44
N ASN A 98 -3.27 -6.54 -4.00
CA ASN A 98 -3.39 -6.35 -5.45
C ASN A 98 -2.25 -5.46 -5.97
N CYS A 99 -2.32 -5.08 -7.24
CA CYS A 99 -1.32 -4.22 -7.88
C CYS A 99 -1.14 -2.90 -7.12
N ALA A 100 -2.24 -2.24 -6.76
CA ALA A 100 -2.22 -0.98 -6.03
C ALA A 100 -1.58 -1.14 -4.65
N ASN A 101 -1.94 -2.18 -3.87
CA ASN A 101 -1.36 -2.36 -2.53
C ASN A 101 0.14 -2.60 -2.57
N LYS A 102 0.61 -3.41 -3.51
CA LYS A 102 2.04 -3.64 -3.70
C LYS A 102 2.74 -2.34 -4.09
N ALA A 103 2.17 -1.57 -5.01
CA ALA A 103 2.72 -0.27 -5.42
C ALA A 103 2.77 0.74 -4.27
N PHE A 104 1.70 0.87 -3.48
CA PHE A 104 1.66 1.77 -2.32
C PHE A 104 2.71 1.41 -1.29
N LEU A 105 2.89 0.13 -0.99
CA LEU A 105 3.91 -0.32 -0.04
C LEU A 105 5.32 -0.08 -0.58
N VAL A 106 5.61 -0.45 -1.83
CA VAL A 106 6.91 -0.20 -2.47
C VAL A 106 7.23 1.29 -2.44
N VAL A 107 6.32 2.15 -2.89
CA VAL A 107 6.61 3.59 -2.95
C VAL A 107 6.73 4.21 -1.56
N SER A 108 5.96 3.74 -0.57
CA SER A 108 6.13 4.22 0.81
C SER A 108 7.51 3.86 1.38
N LEU A 109 8.06 2.70 1.00
CA LEU A 109 9.43 2.29 1.35
C LEU A 109 10.48 3.08 0.56
N LEU A 110 10.29 3.29 -0.74
CA LEU A 110 11.22 4.05 -1.58
C LEU A 110 11.29 5.54 -1.20
N ARG A 111 10.21 6.10 -0.66
CA ARG A 111 10.18 7.48 -0.15
C ARG A 111 11.03 7.70 1.11
N GLN A 112 11.60 6.64 1.69
CA GLN A 112 12.67 6.75 2.70
C GLN A 112 14.03 7.09 2.06
N GLU A 113 14.23 6.74 0.79
CA GLU A 113 15.49 6.90 0.03
C GLU A 113 15.46 8.05 -0.97
N ILE A 114 14.27 8.38 -1.44
CA ILE A 114 14.06 9.21 -2.62
C ILE A 114 13.01 10.26 -2.30
N SER A 115 13.23 11.49 -2.77
CA SER A 115 12.29 12.58 -2.54
C SER A 115 10.92 12.26 -3.16
N PRO A 116 9.82 12.79 -2.59
CA PRO A 116 8.48 12.60 -3.15
C PRO A 116 8.33 13.08 -4.61
N GLY A 117 9.18 14.01 -5.06
CA GLY A 117 9.19 14.53 -6.43
C GLY A 117 9.85 13.60 -7.46
N ASP A 118 10.54 12.55 -7.02
CA ASP A 118 11.24 11.61 -7.90
C ASP A 118 10.65 10.18 -7.82
N VAL A 119 9.60 9.95 -7.01
CA VAL A 119 8.90 8.66 -6.93
C VAL A 119 7.39 8.85 -7.00
N HIS A 120 6.82 8.33 -8.08
CA HIS A 120 5.40 8.40 -8.40
C HIS A 120 4.77 7.01 -8.38
N VAL A 121 3.54 6.92 -7.87
CA VAL A 121 2.68 5.75 -8.06
C VAL A 121 1.77 6.04 -9.24
N VAL A 122 1.89 5.25 -10.30
CA VAL A 122 0.96 5.25 -11.43
C VAL A 122 0.18 3.95 -11.39
N LEU A 123 -1.14 4.05 -11.35
CA LEU A 123 -2.04 2.91 -11.51
C LEU A 123 -2.54 2.89 -12.96
N GLY A 124 -2.90 1.72 -13.48
CA GLY A 124 -3.36 1.48 -14.85
C GLY A 124 -4.25 0.24 -14.94
#